data_AF-A0A2D6MZW4-F1
#
_entry.id   AF-A0A2D6MZW4-F1
#
_cell.length_a   1.000
_cell.length_b   1.000
_cell.length_c   1.000
_cell.angle_alpha   90.00
_cell.angle_beta   90.00
_cell.angle_gamma   90.00
#
_symmetry.space_group_name_H-M   'P 1'
#
loop_
_entity.id
_entity.type
_entity.pdbx_description
1 polymer ?
#
loop_
_entity_poly.entity_id
_entity_poly.type
_entity_poly.pdbx_seq_one_letter_code
_entity_poly.pdbx_strand_id
1 'polypeptide(L)'
;MKKGVLVVIGFCLVTVVLTWFWGEWGRLAYGKLLKQVAPPIYELIGFGDARVGAFRQRYINFVPFVGLMIVTAGITMGRRLIGLAAGLFALFVSHLALNLTEMISPQRQLPFVPSLVSDALPFLVWVVVAYPALVQLLPGVDPSAAEASAVEGSPEDDTAQTPP
;
A
#
# COMPACT_ATOMS: atom_id res chain seq x y z
N MET A 1 -6.58 -6.43 30.01
CA MET A 1 -6.99 -5.53 28.89
C MET A 1 -7.51 -6.36 27.74
N LYS A 2 -8.59 -5.93 27.07
CA LYS A 2 -9.09 -6.60 25.86
C LYS A 2 -8.02 -6.53 24.76
N LYS A 3 -7.79 -7.61 24.01
CA LYS A 3 -6.76 -7.71 22.95
C LYS A 3 -6.77 -6.51 21.99
N GLY A 4 -7.95 -6.00 21.64
CA GLY A 4 -8.09 -4.81 20.77
C GLY A 4 -7.44 -3.54 21.34
N VAL A 5 -7.48 -3.32 22.66
CA VAL A 5 -6.85 -2.15 23.28
C VAL A 5 -5.33 -2.20 23.14
N LEU A 6 -4.74 -3.39 23.27
CA LEU A 6 -3.29 -3.57 23.07
C LEU A 6 -2.87 -3.32 21.62
N VAL A 7 -3.69 -3.74 20.65
CA VAL A 7 -3.43 -3.46 19.22
C VAL A 7 -3.48 -1.95 18.94
N VAL A 8 -4.47 -1.24 19.47
CA VAL A 8 -4.58 0.22 19.31
C VAL A 8 -3.39 0.94 19.95
N ILE A 9 -3.00 0.57 21.17
CA ILE A 9 -1.82 1.15 21.84
C ILE A 9 -0.55 0.86 21.04
N GLY A 10 -0.36 -0.39 20.60
CA GLY A 10 0.77 -0.77 19.77
C GLY A 10 0.82 0.04 18.48
N PHE A 11 -0.33 0.26 17.83
CA PHE A 11 -0.42 1.08 16.64
C PHE A 11 0.01 2.53 16.91
N CYS A 12 -0.52 3.15 17.96
CA CYS A 12 -0.15 4.50 18.36
C CYS A 12 1.34 4.62 18.66
N LEU A 13 1.92 3.69 19.42
CA LEU A 13 3.35 3.71 19.76
C LEU A 13 4.23 3.58 18.52
N VAL A 14 3.94 2.60 17.65
CA VAL A 14 4.71 2.38 16.41
C VAL A 14 4.61 3.60 15.50
N THR A 15 3.41 4.15 15.30
CA THR A 15 3.22 5.31 14.42
C THR A 15 3.88 6.57 14.96
N VAL A 16 3.88 6.81 16.28
CA VAL A 16 4.61 7.93 16.89
C VAL A 16 6.11 7.81 16.62
N VAL A 17 6.70 6.64 16.87
CA VAL A 17 8.14 6.39 16.64
C VAL A 17 8.49 6.55 15.16
N LEU A 18 7.70 5.95 14.27
CA LEU A 18 7.91 6.06 12.82
C LEU A 18 7.74 7.50 12.32
N THR A 19 6.79 8.26 12.87
CA THR A 19 6.58 9.67 12.54
C THR A 19 7.77 10.51 12.96
N TRP A 20 8.28 10.29 14.17
CA TRP A 20 9.48 10.98 14.65
C TRP A 20 10.69 10.67 13.76
N PHE A 21 10.94 9.39 13.47
CA PHE A 21 12.03 8.97 12.58
C PHE A 21 11.89 9.56 11.17
N TRP A 22 10.67 9.60 10.66
CA TRP A 22 10.36 10.23 9.38
C TRP A 22 10.66 11.72 9.37
N GLY A 23 10.25 12.44 10.42
CA GLY A 23 10.46 13.88 10.55
C GLY A 23 11.93 14.26 10.59
N GLU A 24 12.73 13.50 11.35
CA GLU A 24 14.14 13.82 11.60
C GLU A 24 15.04 13.45 10.40
N TRP A 25 14.87 12.23 9.86
CA TRP A 25 15.79 11.69 8.86
C TRP A 25 15.08 11.24 7.59
N GLY A 26 13.94 10.55 7.75
CA GLY A 26 13.28 9.87 6.64
C GLY A 26 12.88 10.79 5.50
N ARG A 27 12.33 11.97 5.81
CA ARG A 27 11.89 12.95 4.80
C ARG A 27 13.07 13.46 3.96
N LEU A 28 14.20 13.75 4.58
CA LEU A 28 15.40 14.22 3.88
C LEU A 28 16.01 13.11 3.02
N ALA A 29 16.15 11.91 3.57
CA ALA A 29 16.69 10.77 2.86
C ALA A 29 15.82 10.37 1.66
N TYR A 30 14.50 10.32 1.85
CA TYR A 30 13.56 9.99 0.80
C TYR A 30 13.49 11.06 -0.29
N GLY A 31 13.55 12.35 0.10
CA GLY A 31 13.64 13.44 -0.86
C GLY A 31 14.90 13.37 -1.73
N LYS A 32 16.05 13.01 -1.14
CA LYS A 32 17.30 12.78 -1.88
C LYS A 32 17.17 11.59 -2.84
N LEU A 33 16.60 10.47 -2.38
CA LEU A 33 16.35 9.29 -3.20
C LEU A 33 15.49 9.64 -4.42
N LEU A 34 14.36 10.33 -4.22
CA LEU A 34 13.50 10.74 -5.32
C LEU A 34 14.21 11.67 -6.31
N LYS A 35 15.02 12.64 -5.83
CA LYS A 35 15.81 13.50 -6.71
C LYS A 35 16.83 12.74 -7.56
N GLN A 36 17.36 11.63 -7.05
CA GLN A 36 18.34 10.82 -7.75
C GLN A 36 17.69 9.86 -8.74
N VAL A 37 16.57 9.23 -8.36
CA VAL A 37 15.97 8.13 -9.12
C VAL A 37 14.90 8.61 -10.10
N ALA A 38 14.18 9.69 -9.80
CA ALA A 38 13.08 10.13 -10.65
C ALA A 38 13.51 10.70 -12.01
N PRO A 39 14.56 11.55 -12.14
CA PRO A 39 14.96 12.08 -13.44
C PRO A 39 15.23 11.00 -14.51
N PRO A 40 16.02 9.94 -14.26
CA PRO A 40 16.23 8.92 -15.28
C PRO A 40 14.94 8.14 -15.60
N ILE A 41 14.06 7.93 -14.62
CA ILE A 41 12.75 7.31 -14.88
C ILE A 41 11.92 8.21 -15.80
N TYR A 42 11.84 9.50 -15.50
CA TYR A 42 11.09 10.46 -16.30
C TYR A 42 11.62 10.58 -17.71
N GLU A 43 12.93 10.56 -17.90
CA GLU A 43 13.56 10.52 -19.22
C GLU A 43 13.13 9.26 -20.01
N LEU A 44 13.15 8.09 -19.38
CA LEU A 44 12.71 6.83 -19.99
C LEU A 44 11.23 6.84 -20.43
N ILE A 45 10.37 7.57 -19.72
CA ILE A 45 8.93 7.68 -20.05
C ILE A 45 8.59 8.92 -20.88
N GLY A 46 9.58 9.67 -21.39
CA GLY A 46 9.37 10.78 -22.33
C GLY A 46 9.17 12.17 -21.69
N PHE A 47 9.51 12.33 -20.41
CA PHE A 47 9.41 13.57 -19.64
C PHE A 47 10.80 14.08 -19.20
N GLY A 48 11.78 14.19 -20.08
CA GLY A 48 13.20 14.46 -19.74
C GLY A 48 13.48 15.80 -19.02
N ASP A 49 12.64 16.81 -19.21
CA ASP A 49 12.76 18.10 -18.49
C ASP A 49 12.18 18.06 -17.07
N ALA A 50 11.62 16.92 -16.68
CA ALA A 50 10.98 16.76 -15.39
C ALA A 50 11.96 16.88 -14.22
N ARG A 51 11.58 17.64 -13.19
CA ARG A 51 12.32 17.80 -11.93
C ARG A 51 11.40 17.57 -10.73
N VAL A 52 11.95 17.02 -9.66
CA VAL A 52 11.20 16.63 -8.45
C VAL A 52 11.19 17.73 -7.40
N GLY A 53 9.99 18.15 -6.99
CA GLY A 53 9.75 18.95 -5.78
C GLY A 53 9.85 18.08 -4.51
N ALA A 54 11.08 17.69 -4.13
CA ALA A 54 11.29 16.55 -3.22
C ALA A 54 11.03 16.77 -1.72
N PHE A 55 10.08 17.63 -1.34
CA PHE A 55 9.80 17.96 0.06
C PHE A 55 8.31 17.97 0.41
N ARG A 56 7.48 17.16 -0.24
CA ARG A 56 6.05 17.11 0.07
C ARG A 56 5.80 16.53 1.46
N GLN A 57 4.94 17.19 2.24
CA GLN A 57 4.50 16.71 3.56
C GLN A 57 3.66 15.41 3.46
N ARG A 58 3.00 15.18 2.32
CA ARG A 58 2.10 14.02 2.10
C ARG A 58 2.81 12.67 1.98
N TYR A 59 4.13 12.64 1.86
CA TYR A 59 4.87 11.37 1.82
C TYR A 59 4.81 10.58 3.14
N ILE A 60 4.25 11.16 4.20
CA ILE A 60 4.09 10.53 5.52
C ILE A 60 3.10 9.34 5.51
N ASN A 61 2.29 9.15 4.47
CA ASN A 61 1.28 8.09 4.40
C ASN A 61 1.83 6.66 4.54
N PHE A 62 3.13 6.46 4.31
CA PHE A 62 3.76 5.16 4.60
C PHE A 62 3.77 4.83 6.11
N VAL A 63 3.79 5.83 6.99
CA VAL A 63 3.83 5.62 8.45
C VAL A 63 2.63 4.85 8.97
N PRO A 64 1.37 5.29 8.75
CA PRO A 64 0.21 4.52 9.19
C PRO A 64 0.15 3.14 8.51
N PHE A 65 0.57 3.02 7.25
CA PHE A 65 0.63 1.73 6.56
C PHE A 65 1.62 0.75 7.21
N VAL A 66 2.87 1.16 7.43
CA VAL A 66 3.88 0.33 8.08
C VAL A 66 3.44 0.01 9.51
N GLY A 67 2.85 0.98 10.22
CA GLY A 67 2.26 0.77 11.53
C GLY A 67 1.23 -0.35 11.53
N LEU A 68 0.22 -0.27 10.65
CA LEU A 68 -0.80 -1.31 10.48
C LEU A 68 -0.17 -2.66 10.13
N MET A 69 0.77 -2.67 9.19
CA MET A 69 1.49 -3.87 8.77
C MET A 69 2.33 -4.49 9.88
N ILE A 70 2.76 -3.75 10.91
CA ILE A 70 3.48 -4.27 12.08
C ILE A 70 2.51 -4.79 13.14
N VAL A 71 1.43 -4.07 13.41
CA VAL A 71 0.54 -4.42 14.54
C VAL A 71 -0.52 -5.45 14.21
N THR A 72 -0.81 -5.67 12.91
CA THR A 72 -1.82 -6.65 12.51
C THR A 72 -1.34 -8.05 12.83
N ALA A 73 -1.98 -8.68 13.81
CA ALA A 73 -1.74 -10.07 14.19
C ALA A 73 -2.29 -11.03 13.12
N GLY A 74 -1.80 -12.26 13.08
CA GLY A 74 -2.30 -13.30 12.15
C GLY A 74 -1.74 -13.23 10.72
N ILE A 75 -1.01 -12.18 10.35
CA ILE A 75 -0.27 -12.12 9.08
C ILE A 75 1.08 -12.82 9.24
N THR A 76 1.31 -13.86 8.43
CA THR A 76 2.61 -14.56 8.36
C THR A 76 3.74 -13.61 7.98
N MET A 77 4.97 -13.89 8.41
CA MET A 77 6.12 -13.00 8.14
C MET A 77 6.36 -12.82 6.63
N GLY A 78 6.26 -13.89 5.84
CA GLY A 78 6.42 -13.81 4.38
C GLY A 78 5.40 -12.89 3.72
N ARG A 79 4.11 -13.05 4.06
CA ARG A 79 3.03 -12.20 3.54
C ARG A 79 3.18 -10.74 4.00
N ARG A 80 3.69 -10.54 5.21
CA ARG A 80 4.00 -9.20 5.74
C ARG A 80 5.10 -8.51 4.95
N LEU A 81 6.20 -9.21 4.68
CA LEU A 81 7.32 -8.69 3.90
C LEU A 81 6.91 -8.38 2.45
N ILE A 82 6.18 -9.28 1.81
CA ILE A 82 5.64 -9.06 0.45
C ILE A 82 4.71 -7.85 0.45
N GLY A 83 3.79 -7.77 1.41
CA GLY A 83 2.87 -6.64 1.53
C GLY A 83 3.58 -5.31 1.76
N LEU A 84 4.59 -5.28 2.63
CA LEU A 84 5.42 -4.09 2.85
C LEU A 84 6.15 -3.69 1.57
N ALA A 85 6.80 -4.63 0.88
CA ALA A 85 7.50 -4.36 -0.36
C ALA A 85 6.56 -3.81 -1.44
N ALA A 86 5.41 -4.47 -1.66
CA ALA A 86 4.40 -4.05 -2.63
C ALA A 86 3.81 -2.68 -2.29
N GLY A 87 3.46 -2.44 -1.02
CA GLY A 87 2.90 -1.17 -0.58
C GLY A 87 3.88 0.00 -0.66
N LEU A 88 5.14 -0.22 -0.26
CA LEU A 88 6.20 0.79 -0.39
C LEU A 88 6.53 1.10 -1.86
N PHE A 89 6.53 0.08 -2.73
CA PHE A 89 6.72 0.26 -4.16
C PHE A 89 5.56 1.05 -4.78
N ALA A 90 4.31 0.71 -4.46
CA ALA A 90 3.15 1.42 -4.99
C ALA A 90 3.07 2.88 -4.50
N LEU A 91 3.46 3.14 -3.25
CA LEU A 91 3.66 4.49 -2.72
C LEU A 91 4.72 5.26 -3.48
N PHE A 92 5.87 4.63 -3.75
CA PHE A 92 6.94 5.25 -4.53
C PHE A 92 6.47 5.63 -5.93
N VAL A 93 5.79 4.73 -6.64
CA VAL A 93 5.22 5.01 -7.97
C VAL A 93 4.20 6.15 -7.91
N SER A 94 3.33 6.15 -6.89
CA SER A 94 2.35 7.22 -6.68
C SER A 94 3.00 8.57 -6.41
N HIS A 95 4.08 8.60 -5.62
CA HIS A 95 4.86 9.82 -5.41
C HIS A 95 5.54 10.30 -6.70
N LEU A 96 6.06 9.40 -7.55
CA LEU A 96 6.59 9.78 -8.86
C LEU A 96 5.51 10.41 -9.75
N ALA A 97 4.32 9.81 -9.80
CA ALA A 97 3.20 10.34 -10.58
C ALA A 97 2.72 11.71 -10.07
N LEU A 98 2.61 11.88 -8.75
CA LEU A 98 2.22 13.17 -8.15
C LEU A 98 3.26 14.27 -8.43
N ASN A 99 4.55 13.97 -8.37
CA ASN A 99 5.60 14.91 -8.76
C ASN A 99 5.49 15.30 -10.25
N LEU A 100 5.15 14.35 -11.12
CA LEU A 100 4.95 14.62 -12.54
C LEU A 100 3.79 15.60 -12.77
N THR A 101 2.66 15.43 -12.05
CA THR A 101 1.49 16.32 -12.18
C THR A 101 1.79 17.78 -11.78
N GLU A 102 2.71 18.01 -10.86
CA GLU A 102 3.09 19.36 -10.41
C GLU A 102 3.76 20.18 -11.52
N MET A 103 4.46 19.51 -12.44
CA MET A 103 5.13 20.23 -13.53
C MET A 103 4.18 20.59 -14.65
N ILE A 104 3.18 19.73 -14.89
CA ILE A 104 2.13 19.97 -15.88
C ILE A 104 1.18 21.06 -15.39
N SER A 105 0.95 21.13 -14.08
CA SER A 105 0.12 22.16 -13.46
C SER A 105 0.77 22.61 -12.15
N PRO A 106 1.62 23.67 -12.19
CA PRO A 106 2.24 24.27 -11.01
C PRO A 106 1.19 25.06 -10.20
N GLN A 107 0.12 24.38 -9.81
CA GLN A 107 -0.87 24.89 -8.87
C GLN A 107 -0.30 24.65 -7.48
N ARG A 108 -0.44 25.63 -6.58
CA ARG A 108 -0.03 25.50 -5.17
C ARG A 108 -0.73 24.33 -4.44
N GLN A 109 -1.75 23.73 -5.06
CA GLN A 109 -2.53 22.62 -4.52
C GLN A 109 -2.44 21.45 -5.50
N LEU A 110 -2.10 20.27 -4.96
CA LEU A 110 -2.13 19.03 -5.72
C LEU A 110 -3.55 18.74 -6.22
N PRO A 111 -3.70 18.05 -7.36
CA PRO A 111 -5.01 17.57 -7.79
C PRO A 111 -5.59 16.66 -6.71
N PHE A 112 -6.83 16.93 -6.31
CA PHE A 112 -7.50 16.28 -5.19
C PHE A 112 -7.60 14.76 -5.39
N VAL A 113 -8.05 14.33 -6.56
CA VAL A 113 -8.30 12.91 -6.85
C VAL A 113 -7.01 12.07 -6.83
N PRO A 114 -5.92 12.42 -7.55
CA PRO A 114 -4.66 11.68 -7.45
C PRO A 114 -4.06 11.67 -6.06
N SER A 115 -4.23 12.76 -5.30
CA SER A 115 -3.78 12.82 -3.90
C SER A 115 -4.57 11.84 -3.03
N LEU A 116 -5.90 11.84 -3.13
CA LEU A 116 -6.77 10.94 -2.37
C LEU A 116 -6.48 9.47 -2.70
N VAL A 117 -6.27 9.15 -3.98
CA VAL A 117 -5.89 7.80 -4.41
C VAL A 117 -4.54 7.41 -3.79
N SER A 118 -3.53 8.28 -3.87
CA SER A 118 -2.23 8.03 -3.24
C SER A 118 -2.31 7.90 -1.72
N ASP A 119 -3.23 8.62 -1.06
CA ASP A 119 -3.45 8.57 0.38
C ASP A 119 -4.16 7.26 0.79
N ALA A 120 -5.07 6.75 -0.04
CA ALA A 120 -5.86 5.54 0.22
C ALA A 120 -5.14 4.24 -0.19
N LEU A 121 -4.25 4.28 -1.18
CA LEU A 121 -3.60 3.10 -1.75
C LEU A 121 -2.89 2.23 -0.69
N PRO A 122 -2.11 2.77 0.25
CA PRO A 122 -1.45 1.94 1.26
C PRO A 122 -2.44 1.19 2.14
N PHE A 123 -3.57 1.82 2.45
CA PHE A 123 -4.64 1.19 3.22
C PHE A 123 -5.27 0.04 2.43
N LEU A 124 -5.54 0.22 1.13
CA LEU A 124 -6.07 -0.85 0.27
C LEU A 124 -5.10 -2.04 0.18
N VAL A 125 -3.81 -1.78 0.01
CA VAL A 125 -2.78 -2.83 0.03
C VAL A 125 -2.79 -3.56 1.37
N TRP A 126 -2.86 -2.82 2.48
CA TRP A 126 -2.97 -3.44 3.80
C TRP A 126 -4.22 -4.32 3.92
N VAL A 127 -5.41 -3.88 3.48
CA VAL A 127 -6.63 -4.69 3.53
C VAL A 127 -6.45 -6.01 2.79
N VAL A 128 -5.91 -5.99 1.57
CA VAL A 128 -5.67 -7.21 0.77
C VAL A 128 -4.66 -8.14 1.46
N VAL A 129 -3.58 -7.57 1.99
CA VAL A 129 -2.53 -8.35 2.67
C VAL A 129 -3.03 -8.91 4.01
N ALA A 130 -3.82 -8.15 4.74
CA ALA A 130 -4.37 -8.53 6.04
C ALA A 130 -5.65 -9.36 5.93
N TYR A 131 -6.24 -9.48 4.74
CA TYR A 131 -7.55 -10.09 4.52
C TYR A 131 -7.80 -11.39 5.31
N PRO A 132 -6.91 -12.41 5.30
CA PRO A 132 -7.17 -13.65 6.03
C PRO A 132 -7.24 -13.45 7.54
N ALA A 133 -6.44 -12.52 8.07
CA ALA A 133 -6.47 -12.17 9.49
C ALA A 133 -7.69 -11.30 9.84
N LEU A 134 -8.14 -10.44 8.92
CA LEU A 134 -9.33 -9.62 9.09
C LEU A 134 -10.61 -10.45 9.07
N VAL A 135 -10.69 -11.46 8.21
CA VAL A 135 -11.85 -12.36 8.13
C VAL A 135 -12.04 -13.14 9.44
N GLN A 136 -10.96 -13.55 10.10
CA GLN A 136 -11.03 -14.20 11.42
C GLN A 136 -11.58 -13.30 12.54
N LEU A 137 -11.63 -11.98 12.33
CA LEU A 137 -12.19 -11.02 13.29
C LEU A 137 -13.69 -10.79 13.06
N LEU A 138 -14.27 -11.24 11.94
CA LEU A 138 -15.68 -11.09 11.64
C LEU A 138 -16.48 -12.24 12.28
N PRO A 139 -17.43 -11.95 13.18
CA PRO A 139 -18.28 -12.99 13.74
C PRO A 139 -19.19 -13.57 12.64
N GLY A 140 -19.11 -14.89 12.41
CA GLY A 140 -20.02 -15.62 11.51
C GLY A 140 -19.50 -15.90 10.09
N VAL A 141 -18.24 -15.58 9.76
CA VAL A 141 -17.64 -16.01 8.49
C VAL A 141 -16.85 -17.30 8.72
N ASP A 142 -17.40 -18.42 8.26
CA ASP A 142 -16.70 -19.71 8.28
C ASP A 142 -15.73 -19.75 7.08
N PRO A 143 -14.40 -19.68 7.28
CA PRO A 143 -13.43 -19.58 6.18
C PRO A 143 -13.48 -20.79 5.23
N SER A 144 -14.03 -21.92 5.69
CA SER A 144 -14.26 -23.13 4.89
C SER A 144 -15.26 -22.94 3.74
N ALA A 145 -16.25 -22.04 3.87
CA ALA A 145 -17.30 -21.86 2.86
C ALA A 145 -16.83 -21.03 1.64
N ALA A 146 -15.87 -20.13 1.86
CA ALA A 146 -15.29 -19.30 0.78
C ALA A 146 -14.31 -20.10 -0.11
N GLU A 147 -13.62 -21.11 0.46
CA GLU A 147 -12.77 -22.01 -0.33
C GLU A 147 -13.58 -23.04 -1.12
N ALA A 148 -14.69 -23.54 -0.57
CA ALA A 148 -15.58 -24.50 -1.26
C ALA A 148 -16.22 -23.90 -2.53
N SER A 149 -16.62 -22.64 -2.48
CA SER A 149 -17.25 -21.93 -3.61
C SER A 149 -16.27 -21.55 -4.73
N ALA A 150 -14.96 -21.48 -4.44
CA ALA A 150 -13.93 -21.24 -5.45
C ALA A 150 -13.54 -22.51 -6.23
N VAL A 151 -13.81 -23.69 -5.68
CA VAL A 151 -13.50 -24.99 -6.30
C VAL A 151 -14.67 -25.48 -7.19
N GLU A 152 -15.92 -25.18 -6.84
CA GLU A 152 -17.10 -25.56 -7.65
C GLU A 152 -17.27 -24.75 -8.96
N GLY A 153 -16.45 -23.73 -9.20
CA GLY A 153 -16.51 -22.89 -10.39
C GLY A 153 -15.68 -23.36 -11.59
N SER A 154 -14.98 -24.50 -11.50
CA SER A 154 -14.26 -25.06 -12.65
C SER A 154 -15.24 -25.84 -13.53
N PRO A 155 -15.58 -25.37 -14.74
CA PRO A 155 -16.44 -26.14 -15.62
C PRO A 155 -15.71 -27.43 -15.99
N GLU A 156 -16.19 -28.56 -15.48
CA GLU A 156 -15.85 -29.87 -16.04
C GLU A 156 -16.33 -29.88 -17.49
N ASP A 157 -15.34 -30.09 -18.36
CA ASP A 157 -15.42 -30.23 -19.80
C ASP A 157 -16.24 -31.48 -20.14
N ASP A 158 -17.56 -31.33 -20.18
CA ASP A 158 -18.50 -32.38 -20.56
C ASP A 158 -18.55 -32.53 -22.10
N THR A 159 -17.48 -33.09 -22.66
CA THR A 159 -17.46 -33.59 -24.04
C THR A 159 -17.07 -35.05 -24.08
N ALA A 160 -18.02 -35.95 -23.80
CA ALA A 160 -17.98 -37.31 -24.32
C ALA A 160 -19.34 -37.99 -24.27
N GLN A 161 -20.16 -37.83 -25.31
CA GLN A 161 -21.16 -38.84 -25.67
C GLN A 161 -21.48 -38.78 -27.15
N THR A 162 -20.92 -39.72 -27.92
CA THR A 162 -21.41 -40.11 -29.25
C THR A 162 -21.73 -41.60 -29.17
N PRO A 163 -23.01 -42.02 -29.29
CA PRO A 163 -23.38 -43.43 -29.38
C PRO A 163 -23.42 -43.90 -30.85
N PRO A 164 -23.48 -45.24 -31.09
CA PRO A 164 -22.91 -45.92 -32.26
C PRO A 164 -23.70 -45.78 -33.57
#